data_AF-A0A0Q0SPN5-F1
#
_entry.id   AF-A0A0Q0SPN5-F1
#
_cell.length_a   1.000
_cell.length_b   1.000
_cell.length_c   1.000
_cell.angle_alpha   90.00
_cell.angle_beta   90.00
_cell.angle_gamma   90.00
#
_symmetry.space_group_name_H-M   'P 1'
#
loop_
_entity.id
_entity.type
_entity.pdbx_description
1 polymer ?
#
loop_
_entity_poly.entity_id
_entity_poly.type
_entity_poly.pdbx_seq_one_letter_code
_entity_poly.pdbx_strand_id
1 'polypeptide(L)'
;MTLIIEDGSGKPDAESYATAEDLAMYATKFGVVIPAGVAVQEALLRRAALAMDGMTWKGRKTRSEQALSWPRREIHLDGENKPHNYLPARIQYGQMALAAEIHQDDIDPVEKRKGAVVRERVEGAVDREYAAIPSTSNRLLPAAPDRPSATQFADYLQTRGLFSIRV
;
A
#
# COMPACT_ATOMS: atom_id res chain seq x y z
N MET A 1 -1.24 9.24 -21.79
CA MET A 1 -2.41 10.02 -21.38
C MET A 1 -2.25 10.27 -19.91
N THR A 2 -2.24 11.54 -19.51
CA THR A 2 -1.93 11.95 -18.13
C THR A 2 -2.88 11.30 -17.13
N LEU A 3 -2.32 10.81 -16.02
CA LEU A 3 -3.09 10.26 -14.92
C LEU A 3 -4.02 11.30 -14.29
N ILE A 4 -5.24 10.87 -13.96
CA ILE A 4 -6.11 11.62 -13.06
C ILE A 4 -5.75 11.23 -11.62
N ILE A 5 -5.31 12.22 -10.83
CA ILE A 5 -4.83 12.00 -9.46
C ILE A 5 -5.96 12.19 -8.45
N GLU A 6 -6.10 11.23 -7.54
CA GLU A 6 -6.96 11.34 -6.36
C GLU A 6 -6.35 12.30 -5.33
N ASP A 7 -7.14 13.25 -4.85
CA ASP A 7 -6.73 14.34 -3.96
C ASP A 7 -7.48 14.37 -2.62
N GLY A 8 -8.24 13.32 -2.32
CA GLY A 8 -9.11 13.21 -1.15
C GLY A 8 -10.57 13.58 -1.44
N SER A 9 -10.92 14.01 -2.65
CA SER A 9 -12.31 14.30 -3.03
C SER A 9 -13.15 13.06 -3.36
N GLY A 10 -12.51 11.92 -3.66
CA GLY A 10 -13.15 10.68 -4.08
C GLY A 10 -13.66 10.76 -5.52
N LYS A 11 -12.76 11.01 -6.47
CA LYS A 11 -13.08 11.19 -7.89
C LYS A 11 -13.57 9.88 -8.52
N PRO A 12 -14.57 9.92 -9.40
CA PRO A 12 -15.08 8.74 -10.07
C PRO A 12 -14.15 8.20 -11.17
N ASP A 13 -13.14 8.96 -11.56
CA ASP A 13 -12.23 8.70 -12.67
C ASP A 13 -10.74 8.78 -12.29
N ALA A 14 -10.43 8.86 -10.98
CA ALA A 14 -9.04 8.81 -10.54
C ALA A 14 -8.38 7.47 -10.89
N GLU A 15 -7.14 7.54 -11.36
CA GLU A 15 -6.35 6.40 -11.81
C GLU A 15 -5.14 6.11 -10.90
N SER A 16 -4.74 7.09 -10.08
CA SER A 16 -3.54 7.00 -9.23
C SER A 16 -3.60 7.95 -8.03
N TYR A 17 -2.79 7.68 -7.00
CA TYR A 17 -2.52 8.59 -5.88
C TYR A 17 -1.24 9.42 -6.08
N ALA A 18 -0.38 9.03 -7.02
CA ALA A 18 0.86 9.72 -7.35
C ALA A 18 1.00 9.96 -8.85
N THR A 19 1.74 11.00 -9.23
CA THR A 19 2.11 11.26 -10.62
C THR A 19 3.34 10.45 -11.04
N ALA A 20 3.63 10.39 -12.35
CA ALA A 20 4.88 9.81 -12.83
C ALA A 20 6.13 10.58 -12.33
N GLU A 21 6.01 11.91 -12.19
CA GLU A 21 7.07 12.75 -11.62
C GLU A 21 7.33 12.40 -10.15
N ASP A 22 6.28 12.23 -9.34
CA ASP A 22 6.40 11.77 -7.95
C ASP A 22 7.13 10.42 -7.87
N LEU A 23 6.77 9.47 -8.74
CA LEU A 23 7.42 8.15 -8.78
C LEU A 23 8.90 8.26 -9.15
N ALA A 24 9.26 9.10 -10.12
CA ALA A 24 10.65 9.33 -10.51
C ALA A 24 11.47 9.99 -9.39
N MET A 25 10.89 10.96 -8.70
CA MET A 25 11.51 11.59 -7.53
C MET A 25 11.67 10.58 -6.38
N TYR A 26 10.64 9.77 -6.12
CA TYR A 26 10.68 8.70 -5.12
C TYR A 26 11.80 7.70 -5.42
N ALA A 27 11.91 7.24 -6.68
CA ALA A 27 12.96 6.35 -7.12
C ALA A 27 14.36 6.91 -6.89
N THR A 28 14.56 8.19 -7.25
CA THR A 28 15.83 8.88 -7.04
C THR A 28 16.15 9.04 -5.55
N LYS A 29 15.16 9.43 -4.73
CA LYS A 29 15.35 9.72 -3.31
C LYS A 29 15.63 8.48 -2.46
N PHE A 30 15.04 7.35 -2.82
CA PHE A 30 15.12 6.11 -2.03
C PHE A 30 15.90 4.98 -2.71
N GLY A 31 16.50 5.25 -3.88
CA GLY A 31 17.35 4.31 -4.58
C GLY A 31 16.61 3.07 -5.11
N VAL A 32 15.32 3.20 -5.45
CA VAL A 32 14.55 2.11 -6.06
C VAL A 32 14.59 2.17 -7.58
N VAL A 33 14.53 1.02 -8.23
CA VAL A 33 14.55 0.90 -9.70
C VAL A 33 13.12 0.96 -10.23
N ILE A 34 12.91 1.78 -11.26
CA ILE A 34 11.64 1.91 -11.99
C ILE A 34 11.93 1.98 -13.49
N PRO A 35 10.97 1.67 -14.39
CA PRO A 35 11.20 1.80 -15.81
C PRO A 35 11.34 3.27 -16.23
N ALA A 36 12.12 3.49 -17.28
CA ALA A 36 12.21 4.80 -17.92
C ALA A 36 10.97 5.10 -18.77
N GLY A 37 10.58 6.37 -18.82
CA GLY A 37 9.49 6.86 -19.67
C GLY A 37 8.18 7.04 -18.91
N VAL A 38 7.60 8.23 -19.05
CA VAL A 38 6.37 8.66 -18.36
C VAL A 38 5.23 7.68 -18.60
N ALA A 39 4.98 7.28 -19.85
CA ALA A 39 3.86 6.38 -20.16
C ALA A 39 3.96 5.01 -19.46
N VAL A 40 5.18 4.47 -19.30
CA VAL A 40 5.40 3.18 -18.62
C VAL A 40 5.25 3.34 -17.11
N GLN A 41 5.73 4.45 -16.55
CA GLN A 41 5.56 4.79 -15.14
C GLN A 41 4.08 4.99 -14.78
N GLU A 42 3.32 5.69 -15.65
CA GLU A 42 1.88 5.84 -15.49
C GLU A 42 1.15 4.49 -15.53
N ALA A 43 1.53 3.60 -16.45
CA ALA A 43 0.96 2.24 -16.51
C ALA A 43 1.29 1.42 -15.26
N LEU A 44 2.51 1.56 -14.73
CA LEU A 44 2.96 0.90 -13.50
C LEU A 44 2.18 1.40 -12.28
N LEU A 45 1.92 2.70 -12.17
CA LEU A 45 1.08 3.29 -11.12
C LEU A 45 -0.36 2.79 -11.18
N ARG A 46 -0.95 2.65 -12.38
CA ARG A 46 -2.28 2.03 -12.56
C ARG A 46 -2.32 0.58 -12.07
N ARG A 47 -1.28 -0.21 -12.36
CA ARG A 47 -1.16 -1.59 -11.86
C ARG A 47 -1.08 -1.63 -10.33
N ALA A 48 -0.30 -0.74 -9.73
CA ALA A 48 -0.22 -0.62 -8.27
C ALA A 48 -1.58 -0.20 -7.67
N ALA A 49 -2.28 0.75 -8.28
CA ALA A 49 -3.62 1.16 -7.85
C ALA A 49 -4.62 -0.01 -7.89
N LEU A 50 -4.62 -0.78 -8.99
CA LEU A 50 -5.46 -1.97 -9.12
C LEU A 50 -5.16 -3.03 -8.04
N ALA A 51 -3.88 -3.25 -7.73
CA ALA A 51 -3.49 -4.16 -6.65
C ALA A 51 -3.95 -3.66 -5.27
N MET A 52 -3.89 -2.35 -5.03
CA MET A 52 -4.42 -1.72 -3.82
C MET A 52 -5.94 -1.85 -3.71
N ASP A 53 -6.67 -1.84 -4.82
CA ASP A 53 -8.13 -2.03 -4.83
C ASP A 53 -8.57 -3.44 -4.42
N GLY A 54 -7.69 -4.44 -4.56
CA GLY A 54 -7.91 -5.79 -4.04
C GLY A 54 -7.72 -5.93 -2.53
N MET A 55 -7.24 -4.90 -1.82
CA MET A 55 -6.93 -4.98 -0.40
C MET A 55 -8.13 -4.67 0.51
N THR A 56 -8.10 -5.21 1.73
CA THR A 56 -9.16 -4.99 2.72
C THR A 56 -8.79 -3.86 3.67
N TRP A 57 -9.23 -2.64 3.34
CA TRP A 57 -8.96 -1.42 4.09
C TRP A 57 -9.91 -1.20 5.27
N LYS A 58 -9.41 -0.54 6.33
CA LYS A 58 -10.24 -0.01 7.44
C LYS A 58 -11.28 0.97 6.91
N GLY A 59 -12.37 1.13 7.67
CA GLY A 59 -13.46 2.03 7.30
C GLY A 59 -14.11 1.68 5.95
N ARG A 60 -14.80 2.66 5.37
CA ARG A 60 -15.57 2.49 4.12
C ARG A 60 -15.19 3.58 3.12
N LYS A 61 -15.29 3.29 1.81
CA LYS A 61 -15.10 4.30 0.76
C LYS A 61 -15.97 5.53 1.07
N THR A 62 -15.41 6.72 0.91
CA THR A 62 -16.11 7.98 1.18
C THR A 62 -17.31 8.18 0.28
N ARG A 63 -17.21 7.78 -1.00
CA ARG A 63 -18.31 7.75 -1.98
C ARG A 63 -18.44 6.35 -2.56
N SER A 64 -19.65 5.96 -2.95
CA SER A 64 -19.86 4.69 -3.66
C SER A 64 -19.25 4.70 -5.06
N GLU A 65 -19.20 5.88 -5.69
CA GLU A 65 -18.79 6.07 -7.08
C GLU A 65 -17.32 6.43 -7.25
N GLN A 66 -16.56 6.62 -6.16
CA GLN A 66 -15.12 6.88 -6.30
C GLN A 66 -14.41 5.67 -6.92
N ALA A 67 -13.49 5.94 -7.85
CA ALA A 67 -12.74 4.90 -8.55
C ALA A 67 -11.89 4.10 -7.55
N LEU A 68 -10.97 4.78 -6.87
CA LEU A 68 -9.95 4.14 -6.04
C LEU A 68 -10.42 3.86 -4.60
N SER A 69 -9.70 2.99 -3.89
CA SER A 69 -10.04 2.53 -2.53
C SER A 69 -10.02 3.59 -1.42
N TRP A 70 -9.19 4.61 -1.55
CA TRP A 70 -9.12 5.82 -0.75
C TRP A 70 -9.59 7.03 -1.58
N PRO A 71 -10.18 8.07 -0.96
CA PRO A 71 -10.33 8.32 0.48
C PRO A 71 -11.39 7.44 1.15
N ARG A 72 -11.36 7.40 2.49
CA ARG A 72 -12.27 6.58 3.31
C ARG A 72 -12.82 7.36 4.50
N ARG A 73 -14.03 6.99 4.93
CA ARG A 73 -14.70 7.46 6.16
C ARG A 73 -14.73 6.36 7.21
N GLU A 74 -15.12 6.73 8.44
CA GLU A 74 -15.13 5.82 9.61
C GLU A 74 -13.72 5.29 9.93
N ILE A 75 -12.70 6.13 9.72
CA ILE A 75 -11.31 5.82 10.03
C ILE A 75 -10.97 6.37 11.41
N HIS A 76 -10.58 5.49 12.33
CA HIS A 76 -10.01 5.84 13.62
C HIS A 76 -8.54 5.41 13.67
N LEU A 77 -7.61 6.37 13.76
CA LEU A 77 -6.16 6.14 13.76
C LEU A 77 -5.49 7.12 14.73
N ASP A 78 -4.50 6.63 15.49
CA ASP A 78 -3.80 7.40 16.54
C ASP A 78 -4.74 8.05 17.57
N GLY A 79 -5.83 7.37 17.94
CA GLY A 79 -6.80 7.90 18.90
C GLY A 79 -7.70 9.01 18.32
N GLU A 80 -7.62 9.29 17.02
CA GLU A 80 -8.41 10.33 16.37
C GLU A 80 -9.27 9.79 15.23
N ASN A 81 -10.48 10.34 15.12
CA ASN A 81 -11.31 10.15 13.94
C ASN A 81 -10.77 11.02 12.81
N LYS A 82 -10.47 10.41 11.67
CA LYS A 82 -9.98 11.13 10.49
C LYS A 82 -11.16 11.62 9.64
N PRO A 83 -11.05 12.81 9.01
CA PRO A 83 -12.11 13.35 8.17
C PRO A 83 -12.33 12.50 6.92
N HIS A 84 -13.51 12.59 6.30
CA HIS A 84 -13.88 11.75 5.16
C HIS A 84 -13.06 12.01 3.88
N ASN A 85 -12.41 13.18 3.78
CA ASN A 85 -11.49 13.53 2.71
C ASN A 85 -10.02 13.27 3.07
N TYR A 86 -9.76 12.56 4.18
CA TYR A 86 -8.41 12.21 4.58
C TYR A 86 -7.79 11.24 3.58
N LEU A 87 -6.73 11.70 2.91
CA LEU A 87 -5.86 10.87 2.09
C LEU A 87 -4.50 10.73 2.80
N PRO A 88 -4.20 9.56 3.41
CA PRO A 88 -2.96 9.39 4.13
C PRO A 88 -1.75 9.41 3.19
N ALA A 89 -0.67 10.13 3.54
CA ALA A 89 0.57 10.14 2.77
C ALA A 89 1.16 8.73 2.54
N ARG A 90 0.92 7.81 3.48
CA ARG A 90 1.30 6.40 3.37
C ARG A 90 0.57 5.65 2.25
N ILE A 91 -0.61 6.08 1.82
CA ILE A 91 -1.31 5.51 0.66
C ILE A 91 -0.56 5.91 -0.63
N GLN A 92 -0.14 7.18 -0.73
CA GLN A 92 0.66 7.66 -1.86
C GLN A 92 2.05 7.01 -1.90
N TYR A 93 2.80 7.05 -0.78
CA TYR A 93 4.11 6.39 -0.70
C TYR A 93 4.01 4.88 -0.91
N GLY A 94 2.98 4.25 -0.36
CA GLY A 94 2.74 2.83 -0.55
C GLY A 94 2.44 2.46 -2.00
N GLN A 95 1.69 3.29 -2.74
CA GLN A 95 1.49 3.07 -4.18
C GLN A 95 2.82 3.15 -4.94
N MET A 96 3.66 4.15 -4.66
CA MET A 96 4.97 4.29 -5.32
C MET A 96 5.93 3.15 -4.97
N ALA A 97 5.96 2.73 -3.70
CA ALA A 97 6.70 1.55 -3.26
C ALA A 97 6.20 0.28 -3.98
N LEU A 98 4.88 0.09 -4.03
CA LEU A 98 4.26 -1.07 -4.69
C LEU A 98 4.53 -1.07 -6.20
N ALA A 99 4.51 0.10 -6.83
CA ALA A 99 4.87 0.25 -8.24
C ALA A 99 6.32 -0.22 -8.49
N ALA A 100 7.28 0.22 -7.66
CA ALA A 100 8.67 -0.23 -7.76
C ALA A 100 8.81 -1.75 -7.49
N GLU A 101 8.09 -2.29 -6.49
CA GLU A 101 8.07 -3.72 -6.18
C GLU A 101 7.51 -4.56 -7.35
N ILE A 102 6.42 -4.11 -7.97
CA ILE A 102 5.85 -4.74 -9.17
C ILE A 102 6.86 -4.74 -10.32
N HIS A 103 7.54 -3.61 -10.55
CA HIS A 103 8.55 -3.54 -11.60
C HIS A 103 9.72 -4.48 -11.33
N GLN A 104 10.18 -4.55 -10.08
CA GLN A 104 11.23 -5.47 -9.68
C GLN A 104 10.83 -6.93 -9.96
N ASP A 105 9.60 -7.33 -9.63
CA ASP A 105 9.09 -8.67 -9.92
C ASP A 105 8.97 -8.95 -11.43
N ASP A 106 8.59 -7.95 -12.24
CA ASP A 106 8.53 -8.10 -13.70
C ASP A 106 9.91 -8.41 -14.31
N ILE A 107 10.97 -7.77 -13.81
CA ILE A 107 12.34 -7.91 -14.32
C ILE A 107 13.14 -9.03 -13.65
N ASP A 108 12.67 -9.53 -12.50
CA ASP A 108 13.31 -10.64 -11.83
C ASP A 108 13.32 -11.88 -12.75
N PRO A 109 14.45 -12.61 -12.84
CA PRO A 109 14.50 -13.91 -13.48
C PRO A 109 13.41 -14.83 -12.94
N VAL A 110 12.89 -15.74 -13.76
CA VAL A 110 11.76 -16.61 -13.39
C VAL A 110 12.05 -17.40 -12.10
N GLU A 111 13.32 -17.75 -11.87
CA GLU A 111 13.79 -18.45 -10.67
C GLU A 111 13.74 -17.60 -9.38
N LYS A 112 13.70 -16.27 -9.52
CA LYS A 112 13.60 -15.30 -8.42
C LYS A 112 12.20 -14.72 -8.24
N ARG A 113 11.36 -14.77 -9.28
CA ARG A 113 9.96 -14.35 -9.21
C ARG A 113 9.26 -15.12 -8.10
N LYS A 114 8.78 -14.39 -7.10
CA LYS A 114 8.05 -15.00 -6.00
C LYS A 114 6.62 -15.23 -6.49
N GLY A 115 6.25 -16.50 -6.69
CA GLY A 115 4.83 -16.86 -6.87
C GLY A 115 4.00 -16.43 -5.67
N ALA A 116 2.67 -16.56 -5.75
CA ALA A 116 1.78 -16.25 -4.62
C ALA A 116 2.32 -16.90 -3.34
N VAL A 117 2.48 -16.12 -2.26
CA VAL A 117 2.91 -16.66 -0.96
C VAL A 117 1.79 -17.56 -0.45
N VAL A 118 1.85 -18.86 -0.79
CA VAL A 118 0.88 -19.86 -0.33
C VAL A 118 1.08 -20.13 1.16
N ARG A 119 2.31 -19.94 1.65
CA ARG A 119 2.67 -20.11 3.05
C ARG A 119 4.01 -19.46 3.36
N GLU A 120 4.04 -18.58 4.33
CA GLU A 120 5.28 -18.11 4.96
C GLU A 120 5.38 -18.78 6.33
N ARG A 121 6.28 -19.76 6.48
CA ARG A 121 6.62 -20.36 7.77
C ARG A 121 8.07 -20.02 8.07
N VAL A 122 8.30 -19.28 9.15
CA VAL A 122 9.64 -19.07 9.72
C VAL A 122 9.98 -20.32 10.53
N GLU A 123 10.73 -21.27 9.96
CA GLU A 123 11.25 -22.42 10.72
C GLU A 123 12.66 -22.13 11.25
N GLY A 124 12.82 -22.23 12.58
CA GLY A 124 14.10 -22.07 13.29
C GLY A 124 14.22 -20.74 14.05
N ALA A 125 14.10 -20.82 15.38
CA ALA A 125 14.04 -19.72 16.36
C ALA A 125 12.70 -18.97 16.31
N VAL A 126 11.77 -19.16 17.24
CA VAL A 126 11.98 -19.01 18.68
C VAL A 126 10.88 -19.74 19.45
N ASP A 127 11.25 -20.69 20.32
CA ASP A 127 10.40 -21.05 21.47
C ASP A 127 10.46 -19.86 22.43
N ARG A 128 9.43 -19.01 22.38
CA ARG A 128 9.24 -17.91 23.33
C ARG A 128 7.83 -18.03 23.87
N GLU A 129 7.74 -18.61 25.05
CA GLU A 129 6.59 -18.39 25.91
C GLU A 129 6.68 -16.95 26.42
N TYR A 130 5.72 -16.12 26.01
CA TYR A 130 5.51 -14.78 26.56
C TYR A 130 4.24 -14.82 27.38
N ALA A 131 4.25 -14.18 28.56
CA ALA A 131 3.03 -13.85 29.27
C ALA A 131 2.04 -13.15 28.31
N ALA A 132 0.74 -13.40 28.49
CA ALA A 132 -0.29 -12.77 27.66
C ALA A 132 -0.18 -11.24 27.73
N ILE A 133 0.38 -10.64 26.69
CA ILE A 133 0.34 -9.20 26.45
C ILE A 133 -0.79 -8.97 25.44
N PRO A 134 -1.81 -8.17 25.78
CA PRO A 134 -2.97 -7.98 24.92
C PRO A 134 -2.57 -7.35 23.58
N SER A 135 -3.17 -7.83 22.50
CA SER A 135 -2.95 -7.37 21.12
C SER A 135 -3.55 -5.97 20.85
N THR A 136 -3.06 -4.96 21.56
CA THR A 136 -3.49 -3.56 21.41
C THR A 136 -2.28 -2.63 21.46
N SER A 137 -1.41 -2.75 20.45
CA SER A 137 -0.50 -1.65 20.13
C SER A 137 -1.31 -0.57 19.41
N ASN A 138 -1.66 0.49 20.14
CA ASN A 138 -2.38 1.66 19.60
C ASN A 138 -1.46 2.68 18.91
N ARG A 139 -0.21 2.29 18.61
CA ARG A 139 0.82 3.17 18.04
C ARG A 139 0.99 2.86 16.56
N LEU A 140 0.91 3.87 15.70
CA LEU A 140 1.31 3.74 14.29
C LEU A 140 2.77 3.30 14.17
N LEU A 141 3.07 2.54 13.12
CA LEU A 141 4.45 2.32 12.71
C LEU A 141 5.11 3.68 12.38
N PRO A 142 6.43 3.85 12.53
CA PRO A 142 7.10 5.08 12.12
C PRO A 142 6.92 5.32 10.62
N ALA A 143 6.55 6.56 10.25
CA ALA A 143 6.37 6.97 8.85
C ALA A 143 7.74 7.13 8.19
N ALA A 144 8.13 6.12 7.43
CA ALA A 144 9.40 6.07 6.73
C ALA A 144 9.09 5.73 5.26
N PRO A 145 9.17 6.70 4.33
CA PRO A 145 8.73 6.51 2.94
C PRO A 145 9.51 5.43 2.18
N ASP A 146 10.74 5.12 2.58
CA ASP A 146 11.63 4.08 2.04
C ASP A 146 11.18 2.64 2.37
N ARG A 147 10.16 2.46 3.22
CA ARG A 147 9.68 1.14 3.61
C ARG A 147 8.86 0.47 2.50
N PRO A 148 8.88 -0.87 2.44
CA PRO A 148 8.04 -1.64 1.51
C PRO A 148 6.57 -1.27 1.59
N SER A 149 5.84 -1.45 0.50
CA SER A 149 4.42 -1.10 0.39
C SER A 149 3.57 -1.73 1.50
N ALA A 150 3.83 -2.99 1.85
CA ALA A 150 3.17 -3.69 2.95
C ALA A 150 3.30 -2.97 4.30
N THR A 151 4.46 -2.36 4.58
CA THR A 151 4.69 -1.57 5.80
C THR A 151 3.95 -0.23 5.73
N GLN A 152 3.86 0.39 4.56
CA GLN A 152 3.08 1.62 4.38
C GLN A 152 1.59 1.39 4.63
N PHE A 153 1.06 0.26 4.18
CA PHE A 153 -0.35 -0.07 4.26
C PHE A 153 -0.78 -0.68 5.59
N ALA A 154 0.15 -1.26 6.36
CA ALA A 154 -0.16 -2.07 7.54
C ALA A 154 -1.22 -1.44 8.46
N ASP A 155 -1.05 -0.17 8.82
CA ASP A 155 -1.94 0.52 9.75
C ASP A 155 -3.33 0.86 9.19
N TYR A 156 -3.49 0.79 7.87
CA TYR A 156 -4.71 1.10 7.13
C TYR A 156 -5.51 -0.13 6.72
N LEU A 157 -4.92 -1.32 6.80
CA LEU A 157 -5.61 -2.59 6.53
C LEU A 157 -6.44 -3.03 7.73
N GLN A 158 -7.56 -3.72 7.50
CA GLN A 158 -8.39 -4.27 8.59
C GLN A 158 -7.61 -5.27 9.43
N THR A 159 -6.84 -6.12 8.77
CA THR A 159 -5.83 -6.98 9.39
C THR A 159 -4.47 -6.53 8.87
N ARG A 160 -3.47 -6.35 9.75
CA ARG A 160 -2.10 -5.91 9.39
C ARG A 160 -1.33 -7.00 8.59
N GLY A 161 -1.90 -7.54 7.52
CA GLY A 161 -1.36 -8.71 6.80
C GLY A 161 -1.61 -10.05 7.49
N LEU A 162 -2.42 -10.10 8.55
CA LEU A 162 -2.90 -11.36 9.11
C LEU A 162 -3.95 -11.95 8.16
N PHE A 163 -3.54 -12.94 7.36
CA PHE A 163 -4.47 -13.83 6.68
C PHE A 163 -5.17 -14.67 7.74
N SER A 164 -6.51 -14.66 7.75
CA SER A 164 -7.26 -15.60 8.57
C SER A 164 -6.92 -17.01 8.11
N ILE A 165 -6.26 -17.80 8.95
CA ILE A 165 -6.13 -19.25 8.74
C ILE A 165 -7.55 -19.80 8.88
N ARG A 166 -8.17 -20.20 7.76
CA ARG A 166 -9.32 -21.08 7.83
C ARG A 166 -8.77 -22.47 8.17
N VAL A 167 -9.08 -22.95 9.37
CA VAL A 167 -8.92 -24.35 9.78
C VAL A 167 -10.06 -25.16 9.16
#